data_AF-A0A963MA98-F1
#
_entry.id   AF-A0A963MA98-F1
#
_cell.length_a   1.000
_cell.length_b   1.000
_cell.length_c   1.000
_cell.angle_alpha   90.00
_cell.angle_beta   90.00
_cell.angle_gamma   90.00
#
_symmetry.space_group_name_H-M   'P 1'
#
loop_
_entity.id
_entity.type
_entity.pdbx_description
1 polymer ?
#
loop_
_entity_poly.entity_id
_entity_poly.type
_entity_poly.pdbx_seq_one_letter_code
_entity_poly.pdbx_strand_id
1 'polypeptide(L)'
;AVPRDIEPEVKGLEDVFLYTVDDLASVVEAGQANRQAAVAQAEAIIDAGVQSFMHWIDQRNPAHGVVPVIQELNAQAEQWRAAEIARARKRLAKGEDLEAVLEALSRGLTQKMLHGAMAELNASTPENQALAVQTVSRLFLRS
;
A
#
# COMPACT_ATOMS: atom_id res chain seq x y z
N ALA A 1 -14.41 26.45 -50.09
CA ALA A 1 -14.52 25.06 -50.58
C ALA A 1 -13.30 24.73 -51.45
N VAL A 2 -13.29 23.55 -52.09
CA VAL A 2 -12.34 23.20 -53.17
C VAL A 2 -13.20 22.94 -54.42
N PRO A 3 -13.09 23.71 -55.53
CA PRO A 3 -12.18 24.83 -55.81
C PRO A 3 -12.35 26.04 -54.88
N ARG A 4 -11.36 26.93 -54.84
CA ARG A 4 -11.34 28.10 -53.93
C ARG A 4 -12.43 29.10 -54.33
N ASP A 5 -13.23 29.51 -53.35
CA ASP A 5 -14.31 30.48 -53.56
C ASP A 5 -13.88 31.94 -53.29
N ILE A 6 -12.69 32.13 -52.71
CA ILE A 6 -12.19 33.43 -52.25
C ILE A 6 -10.79 33.64 -52.82
N GLU A 7 -10.57 34.81 -53.41
CA GLU A 7 -9.28 35.21 -53.98
C GLU A 7 -8.22 35.43 -52.88
N PRO A 8 -6.97 34.98 -53.08
CA PRO A 8 -5.92 35.06 -52.07
C PRO A 8 -5.51 36.51 -51.72
N GLU A 9 -5.80 37.48 -52.59
CA GLU A 9 -5.49 38.90 -52.43
C GLU A 9 -6.28 39.56 -51.29
N VAL A 10 -7.41 38.97 -50.90
CA VAL A 10 -8.28 39.43 -49.79
C VAL A 10 -7.55 39.38 -48.43
N LYS A 11 -6.46 38.59 -48.33
CA LYS A 11 -5.61 38.47 -47.13
C LYS A 11 -4.82 39.75 -46.81
N GLY A 12 -4.76 40.72 -47.72
CA GLY A 12 -4.08 42.01 -47.53
C GLY A 12 -4.97 43.13 -46.99
N LEU A 13 -6.26 42.90 -46.79
CA LEU A 13 -7.20 43.88 -46.24
C LEU A 13 -7.09 43.93 -44.71
N GLU A 14 -7.12 45.14 -44.14
CA GLU A 14 -7.19 45.30 -42.68
C GLU A 14 -8.44 44.60 -42.11
N ASP A 15 -8.26 43.92 -40.98
CA ASP A 15 -9.30 43.16 -40.26
C ASP A 15 -9.86 41.92 -40.99
N VAL A 16 -9.19 41.41 -42.04
CA VAL A 16 -9.61 40.18 -42.74
C VAL A 16 -8.63 39.02 -42.52
N PHE A 17 -9.12 37.94 -41.89
CA PHE A 17 -8.37 36.71 -41.67
C PHE A 17 -8.87 35.59 -42.58
N LEU A 18 -8.07 35.23 -43.59
CA LEU A 18 -8.37 34.12 -44.51
C LEU A 18 -7.71 32.83 -44.00
N TYR A 19 -8.54 31.86 -43.62
CA TYR A 19 -8.13 30.49 -43.32
C TYR A 19 -8.49 29.57 -44.48
N THR A 20 -7.53 28.77 -44.93
CA THR A 20 -7.67 27.81 -46.01
C THR A 20 -7.88 26.38 -45.49
N VAL A 21 -8.26 25.47 -46.38
CA VAL A 21 -8.35 24.04 -46.05
C VAL A 21 -6.99 23.49 -45.60
N ASP A 22 -5.89 24.01 -46.14
CA ASP A 22 -4.52 23.66 -45.74
C ASP A 22 -4.20 24.16 -44.31
N ASP A 23 -4.69 25.35 -43.93
CA ASP A 23 -4.55 25.86 -42.55
C ASP A 23 -5.32 24.97 -41.55
N LEU A 24 -6.49 24.46 -41.93
CA LEU A 24 -7.26 23.51 -41.13
C LEU A 24 -6.60 22.13 -41.04
N ALA A 25 -5.92 21.68 -42.10
CA ALA A 25 -5.18 20.41 -42.10
C ALA A 25 -4.09 20.40 -41.01
N SER A 26 -3.37 21.52 -40.83
CA SER A 26 -2.36 21.65 -39.77
C SER A 26 -2.95 21.54 -38.35
N VAL A 27 -4.15 22.10 -38.13
CA VAL A 27 -4.86 22.01 -36.85
C VAL A 27 -5.38 20.58 -36.61
N VAL A 28 -5.83 19.90 -37.66
CA VAL A 28 -6.27 18.50 -37.59
C VAL A 28 -5.10 17.57 -37.27
N GLU A 29 -3.93 17.76 -37.90
CA GLU A 29 -2.70 17.01 -37.58
C GLU A 29 -2.26 17.24 -36.14
N ALA A 30 -2.21 18.49 -35.68
CA ALA A 30 -1.91 18.82 -34.28
C ALA A 30 -2.93 18.19 -33.30
N GLY A 31 -4.21 18.19 -33.66
CA GLY A 31 -5.27 17.53 -32.90
C GLY A 31 -5.16 16.01 -32.90
N GLN A 32 -4.65 15.40 -33.97
CA GLN A 32 -4.37 13.97 -34.03
C GLN A 32 -3.17 13.60 -33.15
N ALA A 33 -2.09 14.38 -33.21
CA ALA A 33 -0.92 14.21 -32.34
C ALA A 33 -1.27 14.36 -30.85
N ASN A 34 -2.07 15.38 -30.49
CA ASN A 34 -2.55 15.55 -29.11
C ASN A 34 -3.44 14.39 -28.65
N ARG A 35 -4.30 13.86 -29.53
CA ARG A 35 -5.11 12.67 -29.21
C ARG A 35 -4.24 11.43 -28.98
N GLN A 36 -3.21 11.22 -29.79
CA GLN A 36 -2.26 10.12 -29.59
C GLN A 36 -1.49 10.26 -28.28
N ALA A 37 -1.02 11.47 -27.96
CA ALA A 37 -0.35 11.74 -26.68
C ALA A 37 -1.28 11.50 -25.48
N ALA A 38 -2.54 11.93 -25.57
CA ALA A 38 -3.53 11.71 -24.51
C ALA A 38 -3.88 10.22 -24.33
N VAL A 39 -3.93 9.44 -25.42
CA VAL A 39 -4.11 7.98 -25.35
C VAL A 39 -2.94 7.32 -24.63
N ALA A 40 -1.69 7.64 -25.01
CA ALA A 40 -0.50 7.11 -24.35
C ALA A 40 -0.47 7.47 -22.85
N GLN A 41 -0.91 8.68 -22.49
CA GLN A 41 -1.02 9.09 -21.09
C GLN A 41 -2.11 8.29 -20.35
N ALA A 42 -3.26 8.06 -20.99
CA ALA A 42 -4.34 7.26 -20.41
C ALA A 42 -3.90 5.80 -20.19
N GLU A 43 -3.19 5.21 -21.16
CA GLU A 43 -2.62 3.86 -21.05
C GLU A 43 -1.66 3.76 -19.85
N ALA A 44 -0.75 4.72 -19.69
CA ALA A 44 0.17 4.75 -18.56
C ALA A 44 -0.55 4.84 -17.20
N ILE A 45 -1.63 5.62 -17.11
CA ILE A 45 -2.46 5.70 -15.90
C ILE A 45 -3.14 4.36 -15.61
N ILE A 46 -3.71 3.73 -16.64
CA ILE A 46 -4.39 2.44 -16.52
C ILE A 46 -3.38 1.38 -16.06
N ASP A 47 -2.22 1.30 -16.67
CA ASP A 47 -1.19 0.32 -16.33
C ASP A 47 -0.73 0.46 -14.88
N ALA A 48 -0.48 1.70 -14.42
CA ALA A 48 -0.15 1.96 -13.02
C ALA A 48 -1.29 1.55 -12.06
N GLY A 49 -2.54 1.81 -12.47
CA GLY A 49 -3.73 1.40 -11.71
C GLY A 49 -3.88 -0.12 -11.62
N VAL A 50 -3.68 -0.83 -12.73
CA VAL A 50 -3.72 -2.31 -12.77
C VAL A 50 -2.63 -2.90 -11.90
N GLN A 51 -1.39 -2.41 -11.97
CA GLN A 51 -0.30 -2.86 -11.11
C GLN A 51 -0.62 -2.66 -9.62
N SER A 52 -1.14 -1.48 -9.26
CA SER A 52 -1.54 -1.16 -7.89
C SER A 52 -2.67 -2.09 -7.40
N PHE A 53 -3.64 -2.38 -8.26
CA PHE A 53 -4.75 -3.28 -7.95
C PHE A 53 -4.30 -4.74 -7.79
N MET A 54 -3.41 -5.23 -8.66
CA MET A 54 -2.84 -6.57 -8.54
C MET A 54 -2.05 -6.71 -7.24
N HIS A 55 -1.23 -5.71 -6.89
CA HIS A 55 -0.55 -5.69 -5.61
C HIS A 55 -1.51 -5.70 -4.41
N TRP A 56 -2.60 -4.93 -4.50
CA TRP A 56 -3.66 -4.88 -3.48
C TRP A 56 -4.39 -6.23 -3.32
N ILE A 57 -4.61 -6.97 -4.42
CA ILE A 57 -5.15 -8.34 -4.41
C ILE A 57 -4.15 -9.28 -3.74
N ASP A 58 -2.89 -9.25 -4.15
CA ASP A 58 -1.86 -10.16 -3.64
C ASP A 58 -1.68 -10.01 -2.12
N GLN A 59 -1.70 -8.78 -1.61
CA GLN A 59 -1.66 -8.51 -0.18
C GLN A 59 -2.86 -9.09 0.60
N ARG A 60 -4.02 -9.20 -0.03
CA ARG A 60 -5.26 -9.74 0.56
C ARG A 60 -5.50 -11.21 0.22
N ASN A 61 -4.63 -11.82 -0.57
CA ASN A 61 -4.75 -13.22 -0.94
C ASN A 61 -4.83 -14.08 0.33
N PRO A 62 -5.88 -14.89 0.53
CA PRO A 62 -6.04 -15.68 1.75
C PRO A 62 -4.92 -16.69 2.01
N ALA A 63 -4.20 -17.14 0.97
CA ALA A 63 -3.16 -18.15 1.09
C ALA A 63 -1.76 -17.58 1.34
N HIS A 64 -1.46 -16.40 0.80
CA HIS A 64 -0.08 -15.85 0.78
C HIS A 64 0.00 -14.33 1.04
N GLY A 65 -1.14 -13.69 1.26
CA GLY A 65 -1.22 -12.26 1.55
C GLY A 65 -0.80 -11.95 2.98
N VAL A 66 -0.41 -10.70 3.21
CA VAL A 66 0.00 -10.21 4.54
C VAL A 66 -1.20 -9.90 5.44
N VAL A 67 -2.37 -9.58 4.87
CA VAL A 67 -3.55 -9.15 5.64
C VAL A 67 -4.06 -10.25 6.58
N PRO A 68 -4.22 -11.54 6.17
CA PRO A 68 -4.62 -12.60 7.08
C PRO A 68 -3.68 -12.77 8.27
N VAL A 69 -2.36 -12.77 8.02
CA VAL A 69 -1.34 -12.88 9.08
C VAL A 69 -1.42 -11.72 10.06
N ILE A 70 -1.65 -10.49 9.58
CA ILE A 70 -1.84 -9.31 10.44
C ILE A 70 -3.10 -9.47 11.31
N GLN A 71 -4.19 -9.99 10.76
CA GLN A 71 -5.42 -10.22 11.52
C GLN A 71 -5.24 -11.29 12.60
N GLU A 72 -4.59 -12.41 12.26
CA GLU A 72 -4.28 -13.49 13.20
C GLU A 72 -3.37 -13.00 14.33
N LEU A 73 -2.32 -12.24 14.00
CA LEU A 73 -1.41 -11.68 15.00
C LEU A 73 -2.13 -10.76 15.99
N ASN A 74 -2.99 -9.86 15.49
CA ASN A 74 -3.78 -8.96 16.33
C ASN A 74 -4.80 -9.72 17.20
N ALA A 75 -5.49 -10.72 16.63
CA ALA A 75 -6.43 -11.55 17.36
C ALA A 75 -5.74 -12.32 18.50
N GLN A 76 -4.55 -12.88 18.22
CA GLN A 76 -3.77 -13.60 19.21
C GLN A 76 -3.28 -12.69 20.34
N ALA A 77 -2.80 -11.48 20.01
CA ALA A 77 -2.37 -10.49 20.99
C ALA A 77 -3.54 -10.06 21.89
N GLU A 78 -4.72 -9.81 21.32
CA GLU A 78 -5.91 -9.43 22.08
C GLU A 78 -6.37 -10.57 23.00
N GLN A 79 -6.34 -11.82 22.54
CA GLN A 79 -6.65 -12.98 23.36
C GLN A 79 -5.73 -13.07 24.58
N TRP A 80 -4.42 -12.86 24.40
CA TRP A 80 -3.47 -12.86 25.50
C TRP A 80 -3.73 -11.71 26.47
N ARG A 81 -3.97 -10.51 25.96
CA ARG A 81 -4.29 -9.31 26.76
C ARG A 81 -5.54 -9.54 27.61
N ALA A 82 -6.63 -9.99 27.00
CA ALA A 82 -7.89 -10.26 27.68
C ALA A 82 -7.73 -11.30 28.79
N ALA A 83 -6.99 -12.38 28.52
CA ALA A 83 -6.74 -13.43 29.50
C ALA A 83 -5.90 -12.94 30.70
N GLU A 84 -4.87 -12.12 30.48
CA GLU A 84 -4.09 -11.55 31.58
C GLU A 84 -4.89 -10.53 32.39
N ILE A 85 -5.67 -9.67 31.74
CA ILE A 85 -6.54 -8.71 32.42
C ILE A 85 -7.58 -9.43 33.29
N ALA A 86 -8.19 -10.49 32.78
CA ALA A 86 -9.13 -11.30 33.56
C ALA A 86 -8.46 -11.92 34.80
N ARG A 87 -7.23 -12.43 34.65
CA ARG A 87 -6.44 -12.95 35.78
C ARG A 87 -6.10 -11.87 36.79
N ALA A 88 -5.64 -10.70 36.34
CA ALA A 88 -5.33 -9.55 37.19
C ALA A 88 -6.56 -9.10 37.99
N ARG A 89 -7.72 -8.95 37.33
CA ARG A 89 -8.99 -8.61 38.00
C ARG A 89 -9.38 -9.61 39.09
N LYS A 90 -9.20 -10.91 38.83
CA LYS A 90 -9.48 -11.96 39.82
C LYS A 90 -8.56 -11.87 41.04
N ARG A 91 -7.29 -11.51 40.84
CA ARG A 91 -6.31 -11.33 41.93
C ARG A 91 -6.61 -10.09 42.76
N LEU A 92 -6.93 -8.96 42.12
CA LEU A 92 -7.37 -7.75 42.81
C LEU A 92 -8.65 -7.98 43.62
N ALA A 93 -9.62 -8.70 43.07
CA ALA A 93 -10.86 -9.03 43.79
C ALA A 93 -10.62 -9.92 45.03
N LYS A 94 -9.49 -10.64 45.09
CA LYS A 94 -9.05 -11.41 46.26
C LYS A 94 -8.30 -10.56 47.30
N GLY A 95 -8.10 -9.27 47.04
CA GLY A 95 -7.36 -8.36 47.92
C GLY A 95 -5.84 -8.47 47.79
N GLU A 96 -5.32 -9.04 46.69
CA GLU A 96 -3.88 -9.01 46.43
C GLU A 96 -3.41 -7.57 46.16
N ASP A 97 -2.15 -7.30 46.52
CA ASP A 97 -1.51 -6.00 46.33
C ASP A 97 -1.52 -5.54 44.86
N LEU A 98 -1.85 -4.26 44.63
CA LEU A 98 -2.04 -3.70 43.29
C LEU A 98 -0.75 -3.74 42.48
N GLU A 99 0.37 -3.31 43.06
CA GLU A 99 1.67 -3.27 42.39
C GLU A 99 2.11 -4.68 41.98
N ALA A 100 1.97 -5.65 42.89
CA ALA A 100 2.28 -7.05 42.60
C ALA A 100 1.41 -7.64 41.48
N VAL A 101 0.14 -7.23 41.36
CA VAL A 101 -0.74 -7.68 40.27
C VAL A 101 -0.36 -7.03 38.94
N LEU A 102 -0.07 -5.73 38.93
CA LEU A 102 0.32 -5.01 37.70
C LEU A 102 1.66 -5.51 37.15
N GLU A 103 2.65 -5.73 38.01
CA GLU A 103 3.96 -6.29 37.62
C GLU A 103 3.79 -7.68 37.00
N ALA A 104 2.95 -8.53 37.60
CA ALA A 104 2.68 -9.87 37.10
C ALA A 104 1.92 -9.86 35.76
N LEU A 105 0.94 -8.95 35.60
CA LEU A 105 0.23 -8.71 34.34
C LEU A 105 1.21 -8.31 33.24
N SER A 106 2.05 -7.32 33.52
CA SER A 106 3.06 -6.80 32.59
C SER A 106 4.02 -7.90 32.15
N ARG A 107 4.66 -8.59 33.10
CA ARG A 107 5.56 -9.71 32.82
C ARG A 107 4.89 -10.84 32.06
N GLY A 108 3.68 -11.23 32.46
CA GLY A 108 2.95 -12.33 31.82
C GLY A 108 2.64 -12.02 30.35
N LEU A 109 2.23 -10.79 30.06
CA LEU A 109 1.96 -10.35 28.69
C LEU A 109 3.24 -10.29 27.86
N THR A 110 4.31 -9.68 28.37
CA THR A 110 5.61 -9.60 27.69
C THR A 110 6.18 -10.99 27.39
N GLN A 111 6.13 -11.92 28.35
CA GLN A 111 6.61 -13.28 28.13
C GLN A 111 5.83 -14.00 27.02
N LYS A 112 4.51 -13.87 26.98
CA LYS A 112 3.69 -14.46 25.91
C LYS A 112 4.06 -13.91 24.53
N MET A 113 4.23 -12.59 24.43
CA MET A 113 4.61 -11.95 23.17
C MET A 113 6.00 -12.36 22.68
N LEU A 114 6.96 -12.54 23.59
CA LEU A 114 8.33 -12.93 23.25
C LEU A 114 8.51 -14.44 23.05
N HIS A 115 7.61 -15.26 23.60
CA HIS A 115 7.77 -16.72 23.60
C HIS A 115 7.94 -17.28 22.19
N GLY A 116 7.10 -16.85 21.23
CA GLY A 116 7.19 -17.31 19.85
C GLY A 116 8.53 -16.97 19.19
N ALA A 117 9.03 -15.74 19.39
CA ALA A 117 10.31 -15.32 18.84
C ALA A 117 11.49 -16.09 19.46
N MET A 118 11.45 -16.35 20.78
CA MET A 118 12.46 -17.15 21.46
C MET A 118 12.42 -18.62 21.02
N ALA A 119 11.22 -19.19 20.85
CA ALA A 119 11.04 -20.55 20.37
C ALA A 119 11.62 -20.72 18.96
N GLU A 120 11.36 -19.79 18.05
CA GLU A 120 11.89 -19.80 16.69
C GLU A 120 13.44 -19.75 16.68
N LEU A 121 14.04 -18.88 17.50
CA LEU A 121 15.50 -18.83 17.62
C LEU A 121 16.09 -20.14 18.14
N ASN A 122 15.46 -20.74 19.15
CA ASN A 122 15.94 -21.98 19.76
C ASN A 122 15.72 -23.23 18.89
N ALA A 123 14.68 -23.23 18.06
CA ALA A 123 14.34 -24.34 17.17
C ALA A 123 15.04 -24.26 15.80
N SER A 124 15.70 -23.14 15.48
CA SER A 124 16.35 -22.93 14.19
C SER A 124 17.50 -23.91 13.90
N THR A 125 17.57 -24.42 12.67
CA THR A 125 18.69 -25.25 12.20
C THR A 125 19.88 -24.38 11.79
N PRO A 126 21.11 -24.93 11.72
CA PRO A 126 22.30 -24.16 11.30
C PRO A 126 22.13 -23.44 9.95
N GLU A 127 21.35 -24.00 9.02
CA GLU A 127 21.08 -23.39 7.72
C GLU A 127 20.22 -22.11 7.82
N ASN A 128 19.27 -22.08 8.77
CA ASN A 128 18.29 -21.00 8.90
C ASN A 128 18.53 -20.09 10.12
N GLN A 129 19.49 -20.44 10.99
CA GLN A 129 19.79 -19.71 12.22
C GLN A 129 20.14 -18.24 11.95
N ALA A 130 20.95 -17.97 10.92
CA ALA A 130 21.31 -16.61 10.54
C ALA A 130 20.08 -15.77 10.13
N LEU A 131 19.16 -16.37 9.38
CA LEU A 131 17.91 -15.71 8.95
C LEU A 131 16.98 -15.48 10.14
N ALA A 132 16.84 -16.46 11.04
CA ALA A 132 16.03 -16.35 12.26
C ALA A 132 16.53 -15.20 13.16
N VAL A 133 17.85 -15.16 13.43
CA VAL A 133 18.49 -14.09 14.21
C VAL A 133 18.27 -12.72 13.56
N GLN A 134 18.49 -12.60 12.25
CA GLN A 134 18.30 -11.34 11.53
C GLN A 134 16.83 -10.89 11.55
N THR A 135 15.89 -11.81 11.40
CA THR A 135 14.45 -11.51 11.39
C THR A 135 13.99 -11.04 12.76
N VAL A 136 14.31 -11.77 13.83
CA VAL A 136 13.95 -11.38 15.20
C VAL A 136 14.58 -10.04 15.59
N SER A 137 15.84 -9.80 15.20
CA SER A 137 16.51 -8.51 15.44
C SER A 137 15.78 -7.36 14.75
N ARG A 138 15.32 -7.55 13.50
CA ARG A 138 14.54 -6.53 12.78
C ARG A 138 13.17 -6.27 13.40
N LEU A 139 12.53 -7.29 13.97
CA LEU A 139 11.20 -7.17 14.57
C LEU A 139 11.21 -6.53 15.97
N PHE A 140 12.21 -6.83 16.81
CA PHE A 140 12.19 -6.46 18.23
C PHE A 140 13.31 -5.52 18.68
N LEU A 141 14.39 -5.37 17.91
CA LEU A 141 15.58 -4.59 18.31
C LEU A 141 15.86 -3.37 17.42
N ARG A 142 14.94 -3.03 16.50
CA ARG A 142 15.08 -1.88 15.61
C ARG A 142 14.67 -0.61 16.36
N SER A 143 15.65 0.10 16.95
CA SER A 143 15.52 1.49 17.40
C SER A 143 15.76 2.46 16.25
#